data_AF-A0A1T4XDT2-F1
#
_entry.id   AF-A0A1T4XDT2-F1
#
_cell.length_a   1.000
_cell.length_b   1.000
_cell.length_c   1.000
_cell.angle_alpha   90.00
_cell.angle_beta   90.00
_cell.angle_gamma   90.00
#
_symmetry.space_group_name_H-M   'P 1'
#
loop_
_entity.id
_entity.type
_entity.pdbx_description
1 polymer ?
#
loop_
_entity_poly.entity_id
_entity_poly.type
_entity_poly.pdbx_seq_one_letter_code
_entity_poly.pdbx_strand_id
1 'polypeptide(L)'
;MLEHHYDLVIQHHASVEPVDHLVRDLLVLLDKEGDPYIEYKLSEGLLFPDSKTAVLENITQDEAEYYQKRFRELMVETSIRPTLQQTVEKLNLVENTTKDLHICPACQHQQPRSKSGMNTCQNCNLVAEKYQRHPRREDNPTQESGVYKFQQDKLMREALARARLGEEEQLRREAKLQISLESTKRPLDIAIGVTAIALMLLAGILIITSIQRKETHTLASQPPLGLQKLEGAAGPNTKTLTAELAEPSDLAAKPTREPLSATEPNSAKTHQIISQAQIDQLKTLLEKDRPNPYLNKLSPEQFKADHQKLERLLELNKPELAVAFINQLTDQYAAALMLLKVADSERKQNHHSNDADILRTFNHLLSRAPAIQQPLVSASFSLLLRLQGQDQQAHAMLATTLADLRATNNSLLFIVDSEPGDSAQTQKLGIVLQIIKDYHRFAQTAAAYEFIKVAEEILAASPKDALIQAEGMTLLAAACLVLGEQAQALAWLNKIPDPNTREQLLAKLHRL
;
A
#
# COMPACT_ATOMS: atom_id res chain seq x y z
N MET A 1 -17.30 13.00 52.09
CA MET A 1 -17.55 11.57 51.88
C MET A 1 -16.29 11.00 51.24
N LEU A 2 -15.79 9.84 51.69
CA LEU A 2 -14.63 9.19 51.07
C LEU A 2 -15.03 8.81 49.64
N GLU A 3 -14.34 9.36 48.63
CA GLU A 3 -14.54 8.96 47.25
C GLU A 3 -13.94 7.55 47.08
N HIS A 4 -14.82 6.56 46.98
CA HIS A 4 -14.44 5.19 46.69
C HIS A 4 -14.13 5.09 45.20
N HIS A 5 -12.89 4.74 44.89
CA HIS A 5 -12.46 4.46 43.52
C HIS A 5 -12.54 2.96 43.24
N TYR A 6 -12.83 2.64 41.98
CA TYR A 6 -13.04 1.29 41.51
C TYR A 6 -12.22 1.00 40.26
N ASP A 7 -11.91 -0.27 40.06
CA ASP A 7 -11.24 -0.81 38.89
C ASP A 7 -12.24 -1.68 38.11
N LEU A 8 -12.24 -1.56 36.79
CA LEU A 8 -13.07 -2.35 35.88
C LEU A 8 -12.23 -3.47 35.27
N VAL A 9 -12.60 -4.72 35.56
CA VAL A 9 -11.87 -5.93 35.15
C VAL A 9 -12.74 -6.76 34.22
N ILE A 10 -12.21 -7.17 33.06
CA ILE A 10 -12.90 -8.10 32.15
C ILE A 10 -12.85 -9.51 32.76
N GLN A 11 -13.98 -10.22 32.77
CA GLN A 11 -14.07 -11.60 33.25
C GLN A 11 -14.17 -12.59 32.09
N HIS A 12 -15.01 -12.29 31.11
CA HIS A 12 -15.29 -13.17 29.99
C HIS A 12 -15.90 -12.38 28.84
N HIS A 13 -15.86 -12.91 27.62
CA HIS A 13 -16.65 -12.40 26.51
C HIS A 13 -17.34 -13.55 25.77
N ALA A 14 -18.59 -13.34 25.39
CA ALA A 14 -19.38 -14.28 24.59
C ALA A 14 -19.58 -13.77 23.15
N SER A 15 -18.89 -12.68 22.77
CA SER A 15 -18.95 -12.13 21.41
C SER A 15 -18.47 -13.16 20.38
N VAL A 16 -19.18 -13.21 19.25
CA VAL A 16 -18.84 -14.04 18.08
C VAL A 16 -17.72 -13.41 17.25
N GLU A 17 -17.43 -12.13 17.49
CA GLU A 17 -16.42 -11.36 16.77
C GLU A 17 -15.00 -11.73 17.23
N PRO A 18 -14.01 -11.64 16.32
CA PRO A 18 -12.61 -11.87 16.70
C PRO A 18 -12.16 -10.81 17.71
N VAL A 19 -11.28 -11.22 18.63
CA VAL A 19 -10.81 -10.37 19.75
C VAL A 19 -10.26 -9.04 19.24
N ASP A 20 -9.53 -9.02 18.11
CA ASP A 20 -8.97 -7.79 17.53
C ASP A 20 -10.03 -6.75 17.12
N HIS A 21 -11.22 -7.20 16.70
CA HIS A 21 -12.33 -6.31 16.37
C HIS A 21 -13.00 -5.80 17.64
N LEU A 22 -13.22 -6.70 18.61
CA LEU A 22 -13.79 -6.37 19.90
C LEU A 22 -12.92 -5.37 20.67
N VAL A 23 -11.59 -5.50 20.62
CA VAL A 23 -10.65 -4.54 21.21
C VAL A 23 -10.80 -3.16 20.58
N ARG A 24 -10.92 -3.07 19.24
CA ARG A 24 -11.12 -1.78 18.56
C ARG A 24 -12.44 -1.13 18.97
N ASP A 25 -13.53 -1.89 18.99
CA ASP A 25 -14.84 -1.37 19.36
C ASP A 25 -14.87 -0.90 20.81
N LEU A 26 -14.17 -1.60 21.71
CA LEU A 26 -14.00 -1.17 23.10
C LEU A 26 -13.11 0.08 23.22
N LEU A 27 -12.07 0.22 22.40
CA LEU A 27 -11.25 1.45 22.37
C LEU A 27 -12.04 2.66 21.89
N VAL A 28 -12.90 2.49 20.89
CA VAL A 28 -13.83 3.51 20.41
C VAL A 28 -14.79 3.89 21.53
N LEU A 29 -15.34 2.90 22.23
CA LEU A 29 -16.29 3.10 23.33
C LEU A 29 -15.66 3.87 24.51
N LEU A 30 -14.38 3.62 24.78
CA LEU A 30 -13.63 4.29 25.84
C LEU A 30 -13.09 5.68 25.43
N ASP A 31 -13.22 6.08 24.16
CA ASP A 31 -12.57 7.27 23.58
C ASP A 31 -11.04 7.24 23.81
N LYS A 32 -10.45 6.06 23.63
CA LYS A 32 -9.02 5.76 23.83
C LYS A 32 -8.35 5.20 22.56
N GLU A 33 -8.88 5.52 21.39
CA GLU A 33 -8.29 5.11 20.12
C GLU A 33 -6.82 5.60 20.03
N GLY A 34 -5.92 4.64 19.78
CA GLY A 34 -4.48 4.92 19.70
C GLY A 34 -3.74 4.98 21.04
N ASP A 35 -4.37 4.59 22.15
CA ASP A 35 -3.68 4.33 23.43
C ASP A 35 -3.17 2.87 23.48
N PRO A 36 -1.88 2.63 23.20
CA PRO A 36 -1.33 1.27 23.13
C PRO A 36 -1.36 0.56 24.50
N TYR A 37 -1.45 1.31 25.59
CA TYR A 37 -1.50 0.73 26.94
C TYR A 37 -2.89 0.16 27.24
N ILE A 38 -3.95 0.87 26.87
CA ILE A 38 -5.33 0.38 27.02
C ILE A 38 -5.63 -0.73 26.02
N GLU A 39 -5.12 -0.64 24.79
CA GLU A 39 -5.21 -1.70 23.78
C GLU A 39 -4.59 -3.02 24.28
N TYR A 40 -3.41 -2.94 24.87
CA TYR A 40 -2.75 -4.09 25.49
C TYR A 40 -3.60 -4.69 26.62
N LYS A 41 -4.12 -3.86 27.54
CA LYS A 41 -4.94 -4.32 28.67
C LYS A 41 -6.26 -4.96 28.24
N LEU A 42 -6.90 -4.40 27.21
CA LEU A 42 -8.12 -4.96 26.62
C LEU A 42 -7.84 -6.32 25.96
N SER A 43 -6.76 -6.39 25.18
CA SER A 43 -6.33 -7.64 24.52
C SER A 43 -6.00 -8.72 25.55
N GLU A 44 -5.27 -8.37 26.61
CA GLU A 44 -4.94 -9.28 27.70
C GLU A 44 -6.19 -9.77 28.44
N GLY A 45 -7.10 -8.86 28.80
CA GLY A 45 -8.34 -9.18 29.50
C GLY A 45 -9.33 -10.02 28.69
N LEU A 46 -9.32 -9.90 27.35
CA LEU A 46 -10.19 -10.68 26.46
C LEU A 46 -9.60 -12.05 26.12
N LEU A 47 -8.28 -12.14 25.88
CA LEU A 47 -7.61 -13.40 25.54
C LEU A 47 -7.41 -14.32 26.76
N PHE A 48 -7.24 -13.72 27.94
CA PHE A 48 -6.96 -14.45 29.17
C PHE A 48 -8.01 -14.09 30.23
N PRO A 49 -9.14 -14.81 30.31
CA PRO A 49 -10.22 -14.51 31.28
C PRO A 49 -9.78 -14.66 32.74
N ASP A 50 -8.71 -15.41 33.01
CA ASP A 50 -8.08 -15.50 34.34
C ASP A 50 -7.13 -14.33 34.65
N SER A 51 -6.81 -13.50 33.65
CA SER A 51 -6.01 -12.30 33.87
C SER A 51 -6.85 -11.33 34.69
N LYS A 52 -6.44 -11.10 35.94
CA LYS A 52 -7.12 -10.16 36.85
C LYS A 52 -6.82 -8.69 36.47
N THR A 53 -6.55 -8.43 35.19
CA THR A 53 -6.05 -7.18 34.66
C THR A 53 -7.18 -6.16 34.60
N ALA A 54 -6.99 -5.03 35.28
CA ALA A 54 -7.91 -3.92 35.26
C ALA A 54 -7.73 -3.11 33.98
N VAL A 55 -8.80 -2.98 33.19
CA VAL A 55 -8.83 -2.20 31.94
C VAL A 55 -8.89 -0.72 32.26
N LEU A 56 -9.76 -0.35 33.20
CA LEU A 56 -9.83 1.00 33.77
C LEU A 56 -9.53 0.91 35.25
N GLU A 57 -8.65 1.79 35.72
CA GLU A 57 -8.21 1.84 37.11
C GLU A 57 -8.60 3.17 37.72
N ASN A 58 -8.92 3.16 39.01
CA ASN A 58 -9.18 4.36 39.80
C ASN A 58 -10.31 5.26 39.24
N ILE A 59 -11.38 4.65 38.73
CA ILE A 59 -12.57 5.35 38.22
C ILE A 59 -13.64 5.49 39.29
N THR A 60 -14.58 6.43 39.10
CA THR A 60 -15.72 6.58 40.01
C THR A 60 -16.72 5.43 39.83
N GLN A 61 -17.58 5.19 40.83
CA GLN A 61 -18.59 4.14 40.75
C GLN A 61 -19.54 4.34 39.56
N ASP A 62 -20.02 5.58 39.37
CA ASP A 62 -20.95 5.93 38.29
C ASP A 62 -20.32 5.68 36.92
N GLU A 63 -19.03 6.00 36.74
CA GLU A 63 -18.29 5.69 35.52
C GLU A 63 -18.10 4.18 35.33
N ALA A 64 -17.77 3.45 36.39
CA ALA A 64 -17.59 2.00 36.33
C ALA A 64 -18.89 1.28 35.94
N GLU A 65 -20.02 1.69 36.51
CA GLU A 65 -21.35 1.15 36.17
C GLU A 65 -21.76 1.54 34.74
N TYR A 66 -21.45 2.77 34.30
CA TYR A 66 -21.68 3.22 32.94
C TYR A 66 -20.94 2.33 31.92
N TYR A 67 -19.64 2.13 32.11
CA TYR A 67 -18.84 1.30 31.19
C TYR A 67 -19.17 -0.17 31.30
N GLN A 68 -19.50 -0.69 32.50
CA GLN A 68 -19.95 -2.06 32.66
C GLN A 68 -21.21 -2.36 31.83
N LYS A 69 -22.18 -1.43 31.80
CA LYS A 69 -23.39 -1.57 30.97
C LYS A 69 -23.05 -1.60 29.48
N ARG A 70 -22.16 -0.71 29.05
CA ARG A 70 -21.72 -0.59 27.65
C ARG A 70 -20.90 -1.78 27.15
N PHE A 71 -20.02 -2.33 27.98
CA PHE A 71 -19.27 -3.53 27.67
C PHE A 71 -20.20 -4.74 27.51
N ARG A 72 -21.28 -4.81 28.31
CA ARG A 72 -22.31 -5.85 28.18
C ARG A 72 -23.07 -5.77 26.85
N GLU A 73 -23.27 -4.57 26.29
CA GLU A 73 -23.88 -4.41 24.95
C GLU A 73 -23.03 -5.08 23.86
N LEU A 74 -21.72 -5.14 24.06
CA LEU A 74 -20.74 -5.83 23.19
C LEU A 74 -20.47 -7.27 23.62
N MET A 75 -21.34 -7.86 24.45
CA MET A 75 -21.20 -9.24 24.98
C MET A 75 -19.91 -9.47 25.78
N VAL A 76 -19.37 -8.43 26.43
CA VAL A 76 -18.21 -8.52 27.33
C VAL A 76 -18.68 -8.39 28.78
N GLU A 77 -18.40 -9.41 29.58
CA GLU A 77 -18.69 -9.44 31.01
C GLU A 77 -17.54 -8.80 31.80
N THR A 78 -17.87 -7.80 32.60
CA THR A 78 -16.92 -7.07 33.45
C THR A 78 -17.35 -7.07 34.90
N SER A 79 -16.37 -6.98 35.80
CA SER A 79 -16.56 -6.83 37.25
C SER A 79 -15.91 -5.57 37.76
N ILE A 80 -16.63 -4.90 38.67
CA ILE A 80 -16.18 -3.69 39.36
C ILE A 80 -15.52 -4.14 40.67
N ARG A 81 -14.26 -3.77 40.89
CA ARG A 81 -13.51 -4.07 42.12
C ARG A 81 -13.15 -2.77 42.83
N PRO A 82 -13.31 -2.65 44.15
CA PRO A 82 -12.81 -1.48 44.86
C PRO A 82 -11.28 -1.41 44.76
N THR A 83 -10.74 -0.27 44.34
CA THR A 83 -9.30 -0.04 44.22
C THR A 83 -8.69 -0.07 45.63
N LEU A 84 -7.68 -0.92 45.86
CA LEU A 84 -6.97 -1.00 47.15
C LEU A 84 -6.20 0.30 47.39
N GLN A 85 -6.83 1.28 48.07
CA GLN A 85 -6.17 2.49 48.51
C GLN A 85 -5.20 2.16 49.66
N GLN A 86 -3.89 2.19 49.40
CA GLN A 86 -2.90 2.35 50.46
C GLN A 86 -3.13 3.72 51.09
N THR A 87 -3.64 3.74 52.32
CA THR A 87 -3.89 4.94 53.11
C THR A 87 -2.61 5.75 53.26
N VAL A 88 -2.49 6.85 52.52
CA VAL A 88 -1.62 7.96 52.88
C VAL A 88 -2.51 8.98 53.57
N GLU A 89 -2.42 9.05 54.90
CA GLU A 89 -2.98 10.12 55.70
C GLU A 89 -2.49 11.46 55.14
N LYS A 90 -3.38 12.23 54.50
CA LYS A 90 -3.14 13.63 54.23
C LYS A 90 -3.96 14.48 55.19
N LEU A 91 -3.18 15.14 56.03
CA LEU A 91 -3.52 16.14 57.03
C LEU A 91 -4.62 17.11 56.57
N ASN A 92 -5.56 17.31 57.48
CA ASN A 92 -6.59 18.33 57.48
C ASN A 92 -6.03 19.71 57.14
N LEU A 93 -6.66 20.40 56.18
CA LEU A 93 -6.62 21.85 56.08
C LEU A 93 -8.05 22.37 55.90
N VAL A 94 -8.37 23.28 56.81
CA VAL A 94 -9.67 23.80 57.22
C VAL A 94 -10.39 24.54 56.09
N GLU A 95 -11.71 24.31 56.00
CA GLU A 95 -12.65 25.07 55.18
C GLU A 95 -12.67 26.54 55.59
N ASN A 96 -12.59 27.45 54.61
CA ASN A 96 -13.14 28.79 54.72
C ASN A 96 -14.01 29.07 53.50
N THR A 97 -15.32 29.13 53.76
CA THR A 97 -16.39 29.48 52.84
C THR A 97 -16.39 30.98 52.53
N THR A 98 -15.94 31.35 51.34
CA THR A 98 -16.40 32.55 50.63
C THR A 98 -16.88 32.12 49.25
N LYS A 99 -18.12 32.47 48.90
CA LYS A 99 -18.75 32.13 47.62
C LYS A 99 -18.06 32.88 46.48
N ASP A 100 -16.97 32.31 45.97
CA ASP A 100 -16.29 32.76 44.75
C ASP A 100 -17.23 32.56 43.54
N LEU A 101 -17.74 33.66 42.99
CA LEU A 101 -18.48 33.66 41.73
C LEU A 101 -17.48 33.75 40.56
N HIS A 102 -17.58 32.81 39.61
CA HIS A 102 -16.81 32.79 38.37
C HIS A 102 -17.67 33.23 37.19
N ILE A 103 -17.12 34.10 36.35
CA ILE A 103 -17.75 34.57 35.13
C ILE A 103 -17.24 33.75 33.95
N CYS A 104 -18.13 33.14 33.17
CA CYS A 104 -17.75 32.40 31.97
C CYS A 104 -17.13 33.34 30.92
N PRO A 105 -15.92 33.08 30.39
CA PRO A 105 -15.29 33.94 29.39
C PRO A 105 -16.00 33.93 28.03
N ALA A 106 -16.76 32.89 27.71
CA ALA A 106 -17.44 32.74 26.42
C ALA A 106 -18.80 33.46 26.36
N CYS A 107 -19.59 33.39 27.44
CA CYS A 107 -20.96 33.92 27.45
C CYS A 107 -21.25 34.90 28.61
N GLN A 108 -20.24 35.27 29.39
CA GLN A 108 -20.30 36.20 30.53
C GLN A 108 -21.28 35.83 31.66
N HIS A 109 -21.75 34.59 31.70
CA HIS A 109 -22.66 34.12 32.75
C HIS A 109 -21.93 33.95 34.08
N GLN A 110 -22.47 34.52 35.16
CA GLN A 110 -21.91 34.44 36.52
C GLN A 110 -22.46 33.23 37.26
N GLN A 111 -21.58 32.36 37.73
CA GLN A 111 -21.95 31.12 38.43
C GLN A 111 -20.98 30.85 39.59
N PRO A 112 -21.40 30.15 40.65
CA PRO A 112 -20.50 29.80 41.75
C PRO A 112 -19.38 28.86 41.26
N ARG A 113 -18.13 29.08 41.69
CA ARG A 113 -17.00 28.20 41.38
C ARG A 113 -17.28 26.80 41.92
N SER A 114 -17.12 25.80 41.06
CA SER A 114 -17.16 24.40 41.48
C SER A 114 -15.91 24.07 42.30
N LYS A 115 -16.06 23.29 43.37
CA LYS A 115 -14.94 22.83 44.21
C LYS A 115 -14.03 21.82 43.47
N SER A 116 -14.45 21.28 42.31
CA SER A 116 -13.76 20.25 41.53
C SER A 116 -12.71 20.78 40.53
N GLY A 117 -12.39 22.09 40.56
CA GLY A 117 -11.39 22.69 39.68
C GLY A 117 -11.80 22.84 38.20
N MET A 118 -12.85 22.14 37.76
CA MET A 118 -13.33 22.11 36.39
C MET A 118 -14.61 22.97 36.25
N ASN A 119 -14.44 24.27 36.03
CA ASN A 119 -15.59 25.20 35.90
C ASN A 119 -16.21 25.11 34.50
N THR A 120 -17.17 24.21 34.31
CA THR A 120 -18.10 24.20 33.17
C THR A 120 -19.13 25.31 33.32
N CYS A 121 -19.39 26.07 32.25
CA CYS A 121 -20.47 27.05 32.26
C CYS A 121 -21.82 26.36 32.17
N GLN A 122 -22.70 26.59 33.14
CA GLN A 122 -24.06 26.04 33.15
C GLN A 122 -24.92 26.51 31.97
N ASN A 123 -24.60 27.67 31.38
CA ASN A 123 -25.40 28.25 30.29
C ASN A 123 -24.91 27.83 28.89
N CYS A 124 -23.59 27.67 28.70
CA CYS A 124 -23.01 27.34 27.39
C CYS A 124 -22.21 26.03 27.35
N ASN A 125 -22.22 25.26 28.44
CA ASN A 125 -21.52 23.98 28.62
C ASN A 125 -20.02 23.99 28.29
N LEU A 126 -19.38 25.16 28.31
CA LEU A 126 -17.98 25.32 27.95
C LEU A 126 -17.09 25.22 29.20
N VAL A 127 -16.07 24.36 29.14
CA VAL A 127 -15.10 24.12 30.24
C VAL A 127 -14.03 25.23 30.22
N ALA A 128 -13.94 26.03 31.29
CA ALA A 128 -13.02 27.17 31.35
C ALA A 128 -11.53 26.78 31.18
N GLU A 129 -11.10 25.61 31.64
CA GLU A 129 -9.71 25.13 31.45
C GLU A 129 -9.37 24.82 29.98
N LYS A 130 -10.32 24.32 29.16
CA LYS A 130 -10.07 24.05 27.74
C LYS A 130 -9.75 25.34 26.97
N TYR A 131 -10.34 26.47 27.36
CA TYR A 131 -10.11 27.75 26.71
C TYR A 131 -8.76 28.38 27.11
N GLN A 132 -8.31 28.17 28.36
CA GLN A 132 -6.99 28.65 28.81
C GLN A 132 -5.82 27.76 28.33
N ARG A 133 -6.07 26.47 28.02
CA ARG A 133 -5.05 25.55 27.51
C ARG A 133 -4.83 25.63 25.99
N HIS A 134 -5.77 26.18 25.23
CA HIS A 134 -5.60 26.34 23.77
C HIS A 134 -4.42 27.26 23.38
N PRO A 135 -4.18 28.42 24.02
CA PRO A 135 -3.00 29.22 23.71
C PRO A 135 -1.69 28.65 24.29
N ARG A 136 -1.73 27.75 25.28
CA ARG A 136 -0.50 27.12 25.83
C ARG A 136 -0.01 25.90 25.05
N ARG A 137 -0.83 25.32 24.16
CA ARG A 137 -0.46 24.17 23.32
C ARG A 137 0.34 24.54 22.08
N GLU A 138 0.34 25.80 21.66
CA GLU A 138 1.16 26.25 20.52
C GLU A 138 2.64 26.44 20.90
N ASP A 139 2.96 26.67 22.18
CA ASP A 139 4.31 27.08 22.60
C ASP A 139 5.22 25.99 23.20
N ASN A 140 4.77 24.73 23.36
CA ASN A 140 5.54 23.72 24.13
C ASN A 140 5.77 22.29 23.55
N PRO A 141 5.84 22.04 22.21
CA PRO A 141 6.29 20.73 21.70
C PRO A 141 7.80 20.63 21.33
N THR A 142 8.59 21.68 21.55
CA THR A 142 9.93 21.82 20.93
C THR A 142 11.11 21.25 21.72
N GLN A 143 10.95 20.86 22.99
CA GLN A 143 12.12 20.55 23.83
C GLN A 143 12.54 19.07 23.84
N GLU A 144 11.61 18.11 23.82
CA GLU A 144 11.96 16.67 23.84
C GLU A 144 12.23 16.11 22.43
N SER A 145 11.47 16.58 21.43
CA SER A 145 11.69 16.20 20.02
C SER A 145 13.03 16.73 19.48
N GLY A 146 13.51 17.85 20.00
CA GLY A 146 14.82 18.42 19.68
C GLY A 146 15.98 17.60 20.21
N VAL A 147 15.88 17.06 21.43
CA VAL A 147 16.95 16.23 22.04
C VAL A 147 17.08 14.89 21.31
N TYR A 148 15.96 14.27 20.92
CA TYR A 148 15.98 13.02 20.17
C TYR A 148 16.51 13.20 18.74
N LYS A 149 16.05 14.24 18.03
CA LYS A 149 16.58 14.59 16.70
C LYS A 149 18.06 14.96 16.75
N PHE A 150 18.50 15.67 17.78
CA PHE A 150 19.92 16.03 17.95
C PHE A 150 20.80 14.81 18.23
N GLN A 151 20.34 13.87 19.06
CA GLN A 151 21.06 12.61 19.30
C GLN A 151 21.16 11.76 18.03
N GLN A 152 20.07 11.71 17.25
CA GLN A 152 20.03 10.95 16.00
C GLN A 152 20.87 11.59 14.89
N ASP A 153 20.84 12.92 14.75
CA ASP A 153 21.70 13.67 13.83
C ASP A 153 23.18 13.55 14.21
N LYS A 154 23.49 13.51 15.52
CA LYS A 154 24.84 13.27 16.00
C LYS A 154 25.34 11.89 15.59
N LEU A 155 24.52 10.84 15.77
CA LEU A 155 24.85 9.48 15.33
C LEU A 155 25.03 9.40 13.81
N MET A 156 24.18 10.07 13.04
CA MET A 156 24.30 10.13 11.58
C MET A 156 25.58 10.83 11.14
N ARG A 157 25.95 11.94 11.79
CA ARG A 157 27.16 12.70 11.48
C ARG A 157 28.43 11.95 11.88
N GLU A 158 28.43 11.23 13.00
CA GLU A 158 29.54 10.37 13.42
C GLU A 158 29.71 9.15 12.50
N ALA A 159 28.61 8.56 12.02
CA ALA A 159 28.65 7.47 11.06
C ALA A 159 29.24 7.92 9.71
N LEU A 160 28.81 9.09 9.21
CA LEU A 160 29.37 9.68 7.99
C LEU A 160 30.86 10.04 8.14
N ALA A 161 31.28 10.53 9.32
CA ALA A 161 32.69 10.80 9.59
C ALA A 161 33.53 9.52 9.62
N ARG A 162 33.04 8.44 10.23
CA ARG A 162 33.72 7.13 10.20
C ARG A 162 33.80 6.55 8.78
N ALA A 163 32.76 6.73 7.97
CA ALA A 163 32.77 6.29 6.58
C ALA A 163 33.83 7.03 5.75
N ARG A 164 33.94 8.37 5.89
CA ARG A 164 34.99 9.16 5.22
C ARG A 164 36.40 8.75 5.63
N LEU A 165 36.61 8.48 6.92
CA LEU A 165 37.91 7.98 7.40
C LEU A 165 38.25 6.61 6.81
N GLY A 166 37.27 5.73 6.67
CA GLY A 166 37.44 4.42 6.01
C GLY A 166 37.82 4.56 4.53
N GLU A 167 37.20 5.49 3.82
CA GLU A 167 37.50 5.78 2.41
C GLU A 167 38.90 6.40 2.23
N GLU A 168 39.29 7.35 3.08
CA GLU A 168 40.64 7.91 3.09
C GLU A 168 41.72 6.86 3.43
N GLU A 169 41.43 5.95 4.35
CA GLU A 169 42.33 4.83 4.65
C GLU A 169 42.45 3.85 3.49
N GLN A 170 41.35 3.57 2.79
CA GLN A 170 41.35 2.71 1.61
C GLN A 170 42.15 3.35 0.46
N LEU A 171 41.92 4.63 0.17
CA LEU A 171 42.70 5.39 -0.82
C LEU A 171 44.18 5.46 -0.45
N ARG A 172 44.53 5.57 0.84
CA ARG A 172 45.92 5.50 1.30
C ARG A 172 46.53 4.11 1.14
N ARG A 173 45.76 3.03 1.29
CA ARG A 173 46.23 1.66 1.03
C ARG A 173 46.44 1.44 -0.46
N GLU A 174 45.53 1.91 -1.29
CA GLU A 174 45.63 1.84 -2.76
C GLU A 174 46.83 2.66 -3.27
N ALA A 175 47.05 3.87 -2.75
CA ALA A 175 48.23 4.68 -3.07
C ALA A 175 49.55 4.02 -2.61
N LYS A 176 49.56 3.39 -1.42
CA LYS A 176 50.74 2.63 -0.96
C LYS A 176 51.04 1.41 -1.83
N LEU A 177 50.01 0.74 -2.35
CA LEU A 177 50.15 -0.38 -3.28
C LEU A 177 50.68 0.08 -4.64
N GLN A 178 50.25 1.24 -5.13
CA GLN A 178 50.78 1.81 -6.37
C GLN A 178 52.25 2.22 -6.21
N ILE A 179 52.61 2.87 -5.10
CA ILE A 179 54.00 3.27 -4.82
C ILE A 179 54.91 2.06 -4.54
N SER A 180 54.40 0.98 -3.95
CA SER A 180 55.19 -0.25 -3.72
C SER A 180 55.42 -1.07 -4.99
N LEU A 181 54.54 -0.97 -6.00
CA LEU A 181 54.71 -1.58 -7.32
C LEU A 181 55.70 -0.82 -8.22
N GLU A 182 56.00 0.44 -7.91
CA GLU A 182 56.86 1.30 -8.74
C GLU A 182 58.35 1.29 -8.34
N SER A 183 58.73 0.65 -7.23
CA SER A 183 60.12 0.72 -6.70
C SER A 183 61.02 -0.49 -6.98
N THR A 184 60.62 -1.49 -7.77
CA THR A 184 61.52 -2.60 -8.15
C THR A 184 61.41 -3.01 -9.61
N LYS A 185 62.01 -2.22 -10.52
CA LYS A 185 62.41 -2.72 -11.84
C LYS A 185 63.83 -2.28 -12.20
N ARG A 186 64.79 -3.21 -11.98
CA ARG A 186 66.09 -3.20 -12.67
C ARG A 186 65.88 -3.70 -14.11
N PRO A 187 66.56 -3.12 -15.11
CA PRO A 187 66.29 -3.41 -16.52
C PRO A 187 67.14 -4.59 -17.02
N LEU A 188 66.73 -5.84 -16.75
CA LEU A 188 67.35 -7.00 -17.41
C LEU A 188 66.38 -8.12 -17.86
N ASP A 189 65.14 -8.17 -17.37
CA ASP A 189 64.23 -9.29 -17.68
C ASP A 189 63.25 -9.07 -18.86
N ILE A 190 63.29 -7.92 -19.52
CA ILE A 190 62.41 -7.65 -20.68
C ILE A 190 62.88 -8.41 -21.95
N ALA A 191 64.14 -8.86 -22.00
CA ALA A 191 64.68 -9.58 -23.16
C ALA A 191 64.23 -11.05 -23.26
N ILE A 192 63.85 -11.68 -22.14
CA ILE A 192 63.47 -13.11 -22.10
C ILE A 192 61.97 -13.29 -22.43
N GLY A 193 61.12 -12.32 -22.11
CA GLY A 193 59.69 -12.40 -22.43
C GLY A 193 59.36 -12.25 -23.91
N VAL A 194 60.12 -11.42 -24.65
CA VAL A 194 59.84 -11.14 -26.07
C VAL A 194 60.27 -12.30 -26.98
N THR A 195 61.29 -13.08 -26.58
CA THR A 195 61.74 -14.25 -27.35
C THR A 195 60.80 -15.44 -27.24
N ALA A 196 60.12 -15.62 -26.09
CA ALA A 196 59.14 -16.69 -25.91
C ALA A 196 57.85 -16.48 -26.73
N ILE A 197 57.40 -15.23 -26.87
CA ILE A 197 56.20 -14.89 -27.66
C ILE A 197 56.47 -15.08 -29.17
N ALA A 198 57.67 -14.75 -29.64
CA ALA A 198 58.06 -14.96 -31.03
C ALA A 198 58.15 -16.45 -31.41
N LEU A 199 58.65 -17.31 -30.51
CA LEU A 199 58.72 -18.76 -30.73
C LEU A 199 57.32 -19.43 -30.74
N MET A 200 56.39 -18.96 -29.90
CA MET A 200 55.00 -19.44 -29.88
C MET A 200 54.24 -19.06 -31.17
N LEU A 201 54.48 -17.86 -31.71
CA LEU A 201 53.87 -17.43 -32.98
C LEU A 201 54.45 -18.22 -34.17
N LEU A 202 55.75 -18.52 -34.18
CA LEU A 202 56.38 -19.36 -35.21
C LEU A 202 55.88 -20.81 -35.17
N ALA A 203 55.68 -21.38 -33.97
CA ALA A 203 55.10 -22.71 -33.81
C ALA A 203 53.64 -22.79 -34.30
N GLY A 204 52.84 -21.74 -34.03
CA GLY A 204 51.44 -21.66 -34.49
C GLY A 204 51.31 -21.64 -36.02
N ILE A 205 52.20 -20.92 -36.72
CA ILE A 205 52.19 -20.84 -38.19
C ILE A 205 52.62 -22.19 -38.83
N LEU A 206 53.55 -22.92 -38.21
CA LEU A 206 53.96 -24.25 -38.68
C LEU A 206 52.86 -25.31 -38.51
N ILE A 207 52.06 -25.22 -37.45
CA ILE A 207 50.93 -26.16 -37.24
C ILE A 207 49.82 -25.90 -38.27
N ILE A 208 49.45 -24.64 -38.51
CA ILE A 208 48.38 -24.28 -39.46
C ILE A 208 48.75 -24.66 -40.91
N THR A 209 50.01 -24.52 -41.30
CA THR A 209 50.48 -24.91 -42.65
C THR A 209 50.61 -26.42 -42.84
N SER A 210 50.75 -27.20 -41.76
CA SER A 210 50.79 -28.67 -41.83
C SER A 210 49.41 -29.32 -41.97
N ILE A 211 48.34 -28.66 -41.48
CA ILE A 211 46.97 -29.18 -41.51
C ILE A 211 46.29 -28.96 -42.87
N GLN A 212 46.68 -27.93 -43.64
CA GLN A 212 46.16 -27.74 -45.01
C GLN A 212 46.76 -28.69 -46.07
N ARG A 213 47.67 -29.61 -45.70
CA ARG A 213 48.35 -30.50 -46.66
C ARG A 213 47.82 -31.94 -46.72
N LYS A 214 46.66 -32.25 -46.10
CA LYS A 214 46.17 -33.64 -45.98
C LYS A 214 44.76 -33.92 -46.50
N GLU A 215 44.22 -33.09 -47.38
CA GLU A 215 42.96 -33.38 -48.10
C GLU A 215 43.19 -33.34 -49.61
N THR A 216 43.69 -34.45 -50.16
CA THR A 216 43.50 -34.81 -51.58
C THR A 216 43.68 -36.32 -51.68
N HIS A 217 42.56 -37.02 -51.90
CA HIS A 217 42.34 -38.40 -52.41
C HIS A 217 41.13 -39.03 -51.67
N THR A 218 39.90 -38.88 -52.16
CA THR A 218 39.15 -39.71 -53.15
C THR A 218 38.55 -41.04 -52.64
N LEU A 219 37.20 -41.07 -52.71
CA LEU A 219 36.27 -42.13 -53.17
C LEU A 219 35.81 -43.29 -52.24
N ALA A 220 34.47 -43.29 -52.05
CA ALA A 220 33.50 -44.33 -52.44
C ALA A 220 32.85 -45.26 -51.37
N SER A 221 31.52 -45.11 -51.26
CA SER A 221 30.44 -46.12 -51.43
C SER A 221 29.37 -46.13 -50.33
N GLN A 222 28.11 -46.02 -50.76
CA GLN A 222 26.86 -46.39 -50.06
C GLN A 222 26.50 -47.86 -50.41
N PRO A 223 25.32 -48.44 -50.01
CA PRO A 223 24.63 -48.67 -48.72
C PRO A 223 24.20 -50.19 -48.61
N PRO A 224 23.02 -50.69 -48.10
CA PRO A 224 22.20 -50.54 -46.87
C PRO A 224 21.81 -51.92 -46.18
N LEU A 225 20.85 -51.91 -45.20
CA LEU A 225 20.01 -52.98 -44.56
C LEU A 225 20.29 -53.20 -43.06
N GLY A 226 19.35 -53.39 -42.10
CA GLY A 226 17.88 -53.56 -42.03
C GLY A 226 17.44 -53.43 -40.54
N LEU A 227 16.23 -52.93 -40.21
CA LEU A 227 14.92 -53.60 -40.02
C LEU A 227 14.73 -54.41 -38.71
N GLN A 228 13.94 -53.88 -37.76
CA GLN A 228 12.88 -54.52 -36.93
C GLN A 228 12.36 -53.44 -35.92
N LYS A 229 11.12 -52.94 -35.87
CA LYS A 229 9.71 -53.43 -35.94
C LYS A 229 9.09 -53.60 -34.55
N LEU A 230 8.08 -52.76 -34.24
CA LEU A 230 6.82 -53.13 -33.56
C LEU A 230 5.76 -52.01 -33.76
N GLU A 231 4.80 -52.31 -34.65
CA GLU A 231 3.43 -51.75 -34.78
C GLU A 231 2.62 -52.06 -33.50
N GLY A 232 1.45 -51.52 -33.14
CA GLY A 232 0.25 -50.94 -33.80
C GLY A 232 -0.88 -51.08 -32.73
N ALA A 233 -2.03 -50.39 -32.69
CA ALA A 233 -3.07 -50.13 -33.69
C ALA A 233 -4.06 -49.09 -33.08
N ALA A 234 -4.47 -48.02 -33.79
CA ALA A 234 -5.62 -47.88 -34.69
C ALA A 234 -7.00 -47.67 -34.00
N GLY A 235 -7.64 -46.51 -34.24
CA GLY A 235 -9.08 -46.23 -34.03
C GLY A 235 -9.92 -46.71 -35.23
N PRO A 236 -10.97 -46.01 -35.70
CA PRO A 236 -12.00 -45.15 -35.09
C PRO A 236 -13.44 -45.60 -35.52
N ASN A 237 -14.53 -44.89 -35.12
CA ASN A 237 -15.70 -44.67 -36.01
C ASN A 237 -16.79 -43.72 -35.48
N THR A 238 -17.44 -43.12 -36.48
CA THR A 238 -18.47 -42.07 -36.63
C THR A 238 -19.93 -42.39 -36.23
N LYS A 239 -20.74 -41.34 -35.98
CA LYS A 239 -22.19 -41.09 -36.29
C LYS A 239 -22.54 -39.74 -35.64
N THR A 240 -22.94 -38.62 -36.27
CA THR A 240 -24.00 -38.25 -37.25
C THR A 240 -25.42 -38.62 -36.82
N LEU A 241 -26.21 -37.60 -36.43
CA LEU A 241 -27.66 -37.52 -36.58
C LEU A 241 -28.12 -36.04 -36.54
N THR A 242 -28.90 -35.68 -37.55
CA THR A 242 -29.56 -34.39 -37.84
C THR A 242 -31.09 -34.55 -37.72
N ALA A 243 -31.80 -33.41 -37.68
CA ALA A 243 -33.26 -33.20 -37.80
C ALA A 243 -34.06 -33.39 -36.48
N GLU A 244 -35.14 -32.66 -36.14
CA GLU A 244 -36.08 -31.77 -36.84
C GLU A 244 -36.89 -31.00 -35.75
N LEU A 245 -37.08 -29.69 -35.85
CA LEU A 245 -38.37 -28.99 -36.07
C LEU A 245 -39.63 -29.53 -35.36
N ALA A 246 -40.23 -28.74 -34.46
CA ALA A 246 -41.69 -28.48 -34.36
C ALA A 246 -42.03 -27.48 -33.24
N GLU A 247 -42.62 -26.35 -33.61
CA GLU A 247 -43.53 -25.56 -32.77
C GLU A 247 -44.83 -26.36 -32.49
N PRO A 248 -45.66 -25.93 -31.51
CA PRO A 248 -46.83 -25.16 -31.97
C PRO A 248 -47.20 -23.96 -31.09
N SER A 249 -47.82 -23.01 -31.80
CA SER A 249 -48.50 -21.80 -31.37
C SER A 249 -49.71 -22.01 -30.46
N ASP A 250 -49.93 -20.98 -29.64
CA ASP A 250 -51.20 -20.35 -29.23
C ASP A 250 -52.34 -21.14 -28.59
N LEU A 251 -52.75 -20.68 -27.41
CA LEU A 251 -54.15 -20.31 -27.15
C LEU A 251 -54.27 -19.22 -26.06
N ALA A 252 -54.96 -18.17 -26.48
CA ALA A 252 -55.31 -16.93 -25.80
C ALA A 252 -55.99 -17.05 -24.42
N ALA A 253 -55.78 -16.02 -23.57
CA ALA A 253 -56.85 -15.39 -22.80
C ALA A 253 -56.49 -13.93 -22.43
N LYS A 254 -57.20 -12.99 -23.05
CA LYS A 254 -57.34 -11.57 -22.65
C LYS A 254 -58.24 -11.50 -21.39
N PRO A 255 -58.12 -10.47 -20.54
CA PRO A 255 -59.09 -9.40 -20.73
C PRO A 255 -58.54 -7.98 -20.55
N THR A 256 -59.08 -7.12 -21.40
CA THR A 256 -59.02 -5.67 -21.44
C THR A 256 -59.57 -5.02 -20.16
N ARG A 257 -58.87 -4.00 -19.65
CA ARG A 257 -59.50 -2.76 -19.16
C ARG A 257 -58.58 -1.56 -19.47
N GLU A 258 -59.22 -0.55 -20.02
CA GLU A 258 -58.71 0.68 -20.63
C GLU A 258 -58.69 1.84 -19.58
N PRO A 259 -58.34 3.08 -19.94
CA PRO A 259 -57.03 3.69 -19.75
C PRO A 259 -57.04 4.79 -18.66
N LEU A 260 -55.88 5.08 -18.07
CA LEU A 260 -55.65 6.32 -17.35
C LEU A 260 -54.45 7.02 -17.96
N SER A 261 -54.75 8.07 -18.73
CA SER A 261 -53.79 9.08 -19.17
C SER A 261 -53.07 9.68 -17.96
N ALA A 262 -51.75 9.50 -17.92
CA ALA A 262 -50.86 10.38 -17.19
C ALA A 262 -49.54 10.43 -17.97
N THR A 263 -49.45 11.47 -18.79
CA THR A 263 -48.24 12.21 -19.15
C THR A 263 -46.95 11.38 -19.16
N GLU A 264 -46.61 10.83 -20.32
CA GLU A 264 -45.23 10.49 -20.63
C GLU A 264 -44.36 11.74 -20.47
N PRO A 265 -43.35 11.78 -19.57
CA PRO A 265 -42.21 12.58 -19.88
C PRO A 265 -41.49 11.83 -20.99
N ASN A 266 -41.39 12.45 -22.17
CA ASN A 266 -40.40 12.12 -23.17
C ASN A 266 -39.03 11.95 -22.49
N SER A 267 -38.68 10.72 -22.12
CA SER A 267 -37.30 10.33 -21.87
C SER A 267 -36.66 10.13 -23.23
N ALA A 268 -36.46 11.26 -23.92
CA ALA A 268 -35.40 11.33 -24.88
C ALA A 268 -34.14 10.85 -24.15
N LYS A 269 -33.57 9.74 -24.63
CA LYS A 269 -32.21 9.32 -24.27
C LYS A 269 -31.29 10.47 -24.63
N THR A 270 -31.07 11.36 -23.68
CA THR A 270 -30.07 12.41 -23.78
C THR A 270 -28.74 11.68 -23.85
N HIS A 271 -28.20 11.51 -25.06
CA HIS A 271 -26.78 11.30 -25.25
C HIS A 271 -26.10 12.48 -24.54
N GLN A 272 -25.64 12.27 -23.31
CA GLN A 272 -24.84 13.26 -22.59
C GLN A 272 -23.60 13.48 -23.45
N ILE A 273 -23.53 14.66 -24.07
CA ILE A 273 -22.40 15.06 -24.90
C ILE A 273 -21.25 15.34 -23.93
N ILE A 274 -20.16 14.59 -24.06
CA ILE A 274 -18.94 14.79 -23.28
C ILE A 274 -18.30 16.11 -23.75
N SER A 275 -18.01 17.00 -22.80
CA SER A 275 -17.43 18.31 -23.09
C SER A 275 -15.96 18.21 -23.51
N GLN A 276 -15.45 19.20 -24.25
CA GLN A 276 -14.04 19.19 -24.68
C GLN A 276 -13.06 19.16 -23.49
N ALA A 277 -13.39 19.83 -22.38
CA ALA A 277 -12.57 19.79 -21.16
C ALA A 277 -12.47 18.36 -20.58
N GLN A 278 -13.56 17.61 -20.58
CA GLN A 278 -13.58 16.21 -20.17
C GLN A 278 -12.78 15.33 -21.16
N ILE A 279 -12.89 15.58 -22.46
CA ILE A 279 -12.07 14.85 -23.46
C ILE A 279 -10.58 15.11 -23.23
N ASP A 280 -10.19 16.33 -22.89
CA ASP A 280 -8.80 16.67 -22.61
C ASP A 280 -8.33 16.00 -21.31
N GLN A 281 -9.17 15.91 -20.27
CA GLN A 281 -8.89 15.08 -19.09
C GLN A 281 -8.70 13.61 -19.46
N LEU A 282 -9.56 13.03 -20.31
CA LEU A 282 -9.42 11.65 -20.78
C LEU A 282 -8.11 11.42 -21.54
N LYS A 283 -7.65 12.40 -22.34
CA LYS A 283 -6.34 12.30 -23.02
C LYS A 283 -5.19 12.22 -22.02
N THR A 284 -5.27 12.90 -20.87
CA THR A 284 -4.24 12.80 -19.83
C THR A 284 -4.22 11.43 -19.15
N LEU A 285 -5.36 10.72 -19.07
CA LEU A 285 -5.42 9.35 -18.54
C LEU A 285 -4.61 8.35 -19.39
N LEU A 286 -4.51 8.59 -20.70
CA LEU A 286 -3.73 7.74 -21.62
C LEU A 286 -2.22 7.96 -21.53
N GLU A 287 -1.76 8.99 -20.83
CA GLU A 287 -0.34 9.28 -20.73
C GLU A 287 0.35 8.28 -19.80
N LYS A 288 1.33 7.56 -20.34
CA LYS A 288 2.08 6.53 -19.61
C LYS A 288 2.76 7.09 -18.36
N ASP A 289 3.28 8.31 -18.45
CA ASP A 289 4.06 8.99 -17.42
C ASP A 289 3.26 9.97 -16.55
N ARG A 290 1.92 9.86 -16.55
CA ARG A 290 1.07 10.70 -15.70
C ARG A 290 1.52 10.58 -14.22
N PRO A 291 1.66 11.71 -13.49
CA PRO A 291 1.92 11.69 -12.05
C PRO A 291 0.91 10.81 -11.31
N ASN A 292 1.38 10.09 -10.30
CA ASN A 292 0.55 9.19 -9.52
C ASN A 292 -0.44 10.00 -8.68
N PRO A 293 -1.77 9.88 -8.92
CA PRO A 293 -2.76 10.70 -8.24
C PRO A 293 -2.98 10.29 -6.77
N TYR A 294 -2.40 9.17 -6.32
CA TYR A 294 -2.57 8.64 -4.97
C TYR A 294 -1.43 9.03 -4.02
N LEU A 295 -0.55 9.94 -4.44
CA LEU A 295 0.46 10.57 -3.60
C LEU A 295 -0.19 11.79 -2.92
N ASN A 296 -0.76 11.60 -1.75
CA ASN A 296 -1.62 12.58 -1.10
C ASN A 296 -0.83 13.63 -0.31
N LYS A 297 0.42 13.33 0.08
CA LYS A 297 1.23 14.22 0.95
C LYS A 297 2.55 14.65 0.32
N LEU A 298 2.84 14.22 -0.91
CA LEU A 298 4.09 14.47 -1.60
C LEU A 298 3.82 15.05 -2.98
N SER A 299 4.49 16.16 -3.29
CA SER A 299 4.52 16.64 -4.66
C SER A 299 5.31 15.67 -5.56
N PRO A 300 5.03 15.61 -6.87
CA PRO A 300 5.80 14.79 -7.80
C PRO A 300 7.30 15.09 -7.78
N GLU A 301 7.66 16.36 -7.58
CA GLU A 301 9.05 16.81 -7.47
C GLU A 301 9.72 16.29 -6.19
N GLN A 302 9.02 16.38 -5.05
CA GLN A 302 9.51 15.85 -3.78
C GLN A 302 9.69 14.34 -3.85
N PHE A 303 8.71 13.62 -4.41
CA PHE A 303 8.81 12.17 -4.61
C PHE A 303 10.02 11.80 -5.49
N LYS A 304 10.29 12.56 -6.55
CA LYS A 304 11.48 12.37 -7.39
C LYS A 304 12.78 12.63 -6.63
N ALA A 305 12.84 13.67 -5.80
CA ALA A 305 14.01 13.99 -4.98
C ALA A 305 14.29 12.90 -3.93
N ASP A 306 13.25 12.44 -3.24
CA ASP A 306 13.34 11.37 -2.24
C ASP A 306 13.78 10.06 -2.89
N HIS A 307 13.27 9.76 -4.08
CA HIS A 307 13.73 8.62 -4.87
C HIS A 307 15.20 8.73 -5.25
N GLN A 308 15.69 9.90 -5.69
CA GLN A 308 17.12 10.07 -5.98
C GLN A 308 17.99 9.89 -4.74
N LYS A 309 17.52 10.36 -3.58
CA LYS A 309 18.19 10.13 -2.30
C LYS A 309 18.25 8.65 -1.93
N LEU A 310 17.16 7.92 -2.15
CA LEU A 310 17.11 6.48 -1.95
C LEU A 310 18.12 5.74 -2.84
N GLU A 311 18.14 6.02 -4.15
CA GLU A 311 19.08 5.38 -5.08
C GLU A 311 20.53 5.59 -4.64
N ARG A 312 20.90 6.80 -4.19
CA ARG A 312 22.24 7.08 -3.63
C ARG A 312 22.55 6.22 -2.40
N LEU A 313 21.59 5.99 -1.51
CA LEU A 313 21.80 5.14 -0.34
C LEU A 313 22.02 3.67 -0.73
N LEU A 314 21.31 3.20 -1.77
CA LEU A 314 21.47 1.86 -2.31
C LEU A 314 22.80 1.69 -3.07
N GLU A 315 23.22 2.71 -3.83
CA GLU A 315 24.55 2.76 -4.48
C GLU A 315 25.69 2.69 -3.46
N LEU A 316 25.52 3.31 -2.30
CA LEU A 316 26.48 3.26 -1.18
C LEU A 316 26.43 1.94 -0.38
N ASN A 317 25.60 0.99 -0.80
CA ASN A 317 25.34 -0.28 -0.11
C ASN A 317 24.95 -0.06 1.37
N LYS A 318 24.01 0.87 1.61
CA LYS A 318 23.44 1.18 2.93
C LYS A 318 21.92 0.93 2.98
N PRO A 319 21.47 -0.33 2.79
CA PRO A 319 20.05 -0.69 2.84
C PRO A 319 19.39 -0.39 4.19
N GLU A 320 20.10 -0.55 5.31
CA GLU A 320 19.59 -0.20 6.66
C GLU A 320 19.20 1.28 6.78
N LEU A 321 20.06 2.17 6.24
CA LEU A 321 19.79 3.61 6.22
C LEU A 321 18.67 3.97 5.24
N ALA A 322 18.55 3.22 4.14
CA ALA A 322 17.44 3.37 3.21
C ALA A 322 16.10 3.03 3.89
N VAL A 323 16.02 1.93 4.64
CA VAL A 323 14.82 1.56 5.43
C VAL A 323 14.51 2.64 6.48
N ALA A 324 15.52 3.12 7.21
CA ALA A 324 15.34 4.19 8.20
C ALA A 324 14.86 5.50 7.57
N PHE A 325 15.37 5.87 6.39
CA PHE A 325 14.91 7.03 5.62
C PHE A 325 13.44 6.87 5.20
N ILE A 326 13.05 5.69 4.71
CA ILE A 326 11.67 5.41 4.28
C ILE A 326 10.69 5.54 5.45
N ASN A 327 11.07 5.08 6.65
CA ASN A 327 10.24 5.22 7.86
C ASN A 327 9.92 6.68 8.24
N GLN A 328 10.69 7.66 7.73
CA GLN A 328 10.46 9.09 7.97
C GLN A 328 9.49 9.72 6.97
N LEU A 329 9.13 9.02 5.90
CA LEU A 329 8.22 9.53 4.88
C LEU A 329 6.79 9.63 5.42
N THR A 330 6.14 10.75 5.13
CA THR A 330 4.79 11.06 5.62
C THR A 330 3.70 10.35 4.82
N ASP A 331 3.97 10.11 3.53
CA ASP A 331 3.09 9.39 2.61
C ASP A 331 3.38 7.90 2.65
N GLN A 332 2.39 7.11 3.09
CA GLN A 332 2.57 5.68 3.35
C GLN A 332 2.72 4.87 2.06
N TYR A 333 2.02 5.27 1.00
CA TYR A 333 2.12 4.61 -0.29
C TYR A 333 3.44 4.93 -0.98
N ALA A 334 3.90 6.19 -0.93
CA ALA A 334 5.24 6.54 -1.42
C ALA A 334 6.34 5.74 -0.71
N ALA A 335 6.22 5.60 0.62
CA ALA A 335 7.12 4.81 1.44
C ALA A 335 7.14 3.34 1.02
N ALA A 336 5.96 2.74 0.79
CA ALA A 336 5.84 1.36 0.33
C ALA A 336 6.52 1.12 -1.03
N LEU A 337 6.34 2.04 -1.99
CA LEU A 337 7.00 1.96 -3.30
C LEU A 337 8.52 2.06 -3.19
N MET A 338 9.03 2.92 -2.32
CA MET A 338 10.46 3.05 -2.06
C MET A 338 11.02 1.82 -1.36
N LEU A 339 10.26 1.23 -0.44
CA LEU A 339 10.68 0.02 0.27
C LEU A 339 10.77 -1.19 -0.66
N LEU A 340 9.88 -1.31 -1.64
CA LEU A 340 10.00 -2.32 -2.69
C LEU A 340 11.30 -2.19 -3.50
N LYS A 341 11.81 -0.98 -3.70
CA LYS A 341 13.09 -0.77 -4.38
C LYS A 341 14.27 -1.23 -3.54
N VAL A 342 14.21 -1.01 -2.23
CA VAL A 342 15.21 -1.56 -1.30
C VAL A 342 15.18 -3.09 -1.39
N ALA A 343 14.00 -3.69 -1.30
CA ALA A 343 13.85 -5.15 -1.38
C ALA A 343 14.32 -5.72 -2.72
N ASP A 344 13.98 -5.11 -3.84
CA ASP A 344 14.45 -5.56 -5.15
C ASP A 344 15.97 -5.37 -5.32
N SER A 345 16.55 -4.33 -4.74
CA SER A 345 18.01 -4.13 -4.70
C SER A 345 18.71 -5.20 -3.87
N GLU A 346 18.24 -5.46 -2.64
CA GLU A 346 18.75 -6.52 -1.76
C GLU A 346 18.71 -7.88 -2.47
N ARG A 347 17.56 -8.21 -3.08
CA ARG A 347 17.38 -9.43 -3.87
C ARG A 347 18.38 -9.53 -5.03
N LYS A 348 18.55 -8.46 -5.81
CA LYS A 348 19.50 -8.44 -6.94
C LYS A 348 20.95 -8.63 -6.50
N GLN A 349 21.30 -8.19 -5.29
CA GLN A 349 22.62 -8.35 -4.69
C GLN A 349 22.77 -9.67 -3.93
N ASN A 350 21.72 -10.50 -3.84
CA ASN A 350 21.64 -11.68 -2.96
C ASN A 350 21.95 -11.36 -1.50
N HIS A 351 21.58 -10.16 -1.04
CA HIS A 351 21.63 -9.76 0.36
C HIS A 351 20.27 -10.02 1.00
N HIS A 352 20.29 -10.61 2.20
CA HIS A 352 19.09 -10.95 2.98
C HIS A 352 19.14 -10.40 4.41
N SER A 353 20.14 -9.57 4.73
CA SER A 353 20.34 -9.06 6.08
C SER A 353 19.20 -8.17 6.56
N ASN A 354 18.47 -7.54 5.63
CA ASN A 354 17.45 -6.54 5.94
C ASN A 354 16.02 -7.04 5.77
N ASP A 355 15.80 -8.30 5.38
CA ASP A 355 14.47 -8.83 5.07
C ASP A 355 13.48 -8.67 6.24
N ALA A 356 13.94 -8.91 7.47
CA ALA A 356 13.11 -8.77 8.66
C ALA A 356 12.70 -7.31 8.94
N ASP A 357 13.60 -6.35 8.70
CA ASP A 357 13.33 -4.93 8.91
C ASP A 357 12.43 -4.38 7.79
N ILE A 358 12.64 -4.81 6.55
CA ILE A 358 11.77 -4.51 5.41
C ILE A 358 10.34 -5.00 5.70
N LEU A 359 10.18 -6.25 6.14
CA LEU A 359 8.88 -6.81 6.49
C LEU A 359 8.22 -6.06 7.65
N ARG A 360 8.98 -5.72 8.70
CA ARG A 360 8.48 -4.95 9.85
C ARG A 360 8.00 -3.56 9.43
N THR A 361 8.78 -2.85 8.61
CA THR A 361 8.38 -1.55 8.08
C THR A 361 7.13 -1.69 7.21
N PHE A 362 7.03 -2.69 6.35
CA PHE A 362 5.85 -2.88 5.51
C PHE A 362 4.56 -3.06 6.33
N ASN A 363 4.60 -3.90 7.38
CA ASN A 363 3.47 -4.07 8.29
C ASN A 363 3.07 -2.75 8.97
N HIS A 364 4.05 -1.95 9.38
CA HIS A 364 3.81 -0.64 9.98
C HIS A 364 3.23 0.38 8.96
N LEU A 365 3.63 0.32 7.69
CA LEU A 365 3.04 1.15 6.64
C LEU A 365 1.58 0.76 6.37
N LEU A 366 1.29 -0.54 6.36
CA LEU A 366 -0.06 -1.06 6.13
C LEU A 366 -1.04 -0.60 7.23
N SER A 367 -0.62 -0.65 8.50
CA SER A 367 -1.48 -0.24 9.62
C SER A 367 -1.77 1.26 9.67
N ARG A 368 -0.92 2.09 9.06
CA ARG A 368 -1.05 3.57 9.06
C ARG A 368 -1.56 4.14 7.75
N ALA A 369 -1.72 3.30 6.71
CA ALA A 369 -2.17 3.74 5.41
C ALA A 369 -3.62 4.25 5.49
N PRO A 370 -3.92 5.45 4.96
CA PRO A 370 -5.30 5.92 4.87
C PRO A 370 -6.12 5.00 3.96
N ALA A 371 -7.44 4.96 4.16
CA ALA A 371 -8.34 4.02 3.47
C ALA A 371 -8.14 3.98 1.95
N ILE A 372 -7.96 5.15 1.32
CA ILE A 372 -7.72 5.27 -0.13
C ILE A 372 -6.39 4.64 -0.60
N GLN A 373 -5.36 4.66 0.25
CA GLN A 373 -4.05 4.08 -0.06
C GLN A 373 -3.91 2.63 0.41
N GLN A 374 -4.79 2.13 1.29
CA GLN A 374 -4.68 0.77 1.81
C GLN A 374 -4.61 -0.30 0.70
N PRO A 375 -5.44 -0.27 -0.36
CA PRO A 375 -5.33 -1.25 -1.43
C PRO A 375 -3.99 -1.21 -2.15
N LEU A 376 -3.41 -0.01 -2.31
CA LEU A 376 -2.12 0.19 -2.98
C LEU A 376 -0.95 -0.28 -2.11
N VAL A 377 -0.97 0.02 -0.81
CA VAL A 377 0.04 -0.44 0.14
C VAL A 377 -0.03 -1.96 0.32
N SER A 378 -1.24 -2.51 0.39
CA SER A 378 -1.46 -3.96 0.44
C SER A 378 -0.98 -4.67 -0.83
N ALA A 379 -1.30 -4.14 -2.01
CA ALA A 379 -0.79 -4.67 -3.27
C ALA A 379 0.74 -4.59 -3.36
N SER A 380 1.34 -3.52 -2.82
CA SER A 380 2.79 -3.37 -2.70
C SER A 380 3.38 -4.41 -1.76
N PHE A 381 2.73 -4.74 -0.64
CA PHE A 381 3.21 -5.78 0.26
C PHE A 381 3.09 -7.18 -0.39
N SER A 382 2.01 -7.49 -1.10
CA SER A 382 1.93 -8.70 -1.94
C SER A 382 3.08 -8.77 -2.95
N LEU A 383 3.47 -7.63 -3.54
CA LEU A 383 4.60 -7.57 -4.47
C LEU A 383 5.93 -7.89 -3.78
N LEU A 384 6.14 -7.41 -2.55
CA LEU A 384 7.31 -7.78 -1.74
C LEU A 384 7.36 -9.30 -1.53
N LEU A 385 6.24 -9.91 -1.13
CA LEU A 385 6.16 -11.36 -0.90
C LEU A 385 6.52 -12.14 -2.17
N ARG A 386 6.07 -11.69 -3.36
CA ARG A 386 6.49 -12.28 -4.65
C ARG A 386 7.98 -12.11 -4.90
N LEU A 387 8.55 -10.94 -4.63
CA LEU A 387 9.99 -10.70 -4.77
C LEU A 387 10.82 -11.62 -3.86
N GLN A 388 10.28 -12.01 -2.71
CA GLN A 388 10.88 -12.97 -1.78
C GLN A 388 10.57 -14.45 -2.12
N GLY A 389 9.87 -14.73 -3.23
CA GLY A 389 9.51 -16.08 -3.67
C GLY A 389 8.32 -16.71 -2.92
N GLN A 390 7.55 -15.92 -2.16
CA GLN A 390 6.40 -16.38 -1.38
C GLN A 390 5.08 -16.20 -2.16
N ASP A 391 4.99 -16.79 -3.35
CA ASP A 391 3.88 -16.57 -4.29
C ASP A 391 2.50 -16.90 -3.72
N GLN A 392 2.39 -17.97 -2.93
CA GLN A 392 1.10 -18.36 -2.33
C GLN A 392 0.60 -17.33 -1.32
N GLN A 393 1.49 -16.81 -0.47
CA GLN A 393 1.14 -15.78 0.52
C GLN A 393 0.81 -14.46 -0.16
N ALA A 394 1.58 -14.10 -1.18
CA ALA A 394 1.29 -12.94 -2.02
C ALA A 394 -0.11 -13.03 -2.64
N HIS A 395 -0.44 -14.17 -3.25
CA HIS A 395 -1.75 -14.37 -3.87
C HIS A 395 -2.89 -14.32 -2.85
N ALA A 396 -2.74 -14.94 -1.68
CA ALA A 396 -3.75 -14.91 -0.62
C ALA A 396 -3.99 -13.48 -0.09
N MET A 397 -2.93 -12.72 0.17
CA MET A 397 -3.01 -11.33 0.64
C MET A 397 -3.63 -10.40 -0.41
N LEU A 398 -3.29 -10.61 -1.68
CA LEU A 398 -3.83 -9.82 -2.77
C LEU A 398 -5.31 -10.13 -2.99
N ALA A 399 -5.72 -11.39 -2.87
CA ALA A 399 -7.09 -11.81 -3.08
C ALA A 399 -8.08 -11.12 -2.13
N THR A 400 -7.72 -10.95 -0.86
CA THR A 400 -8.55 -10.20 0.11
C THR A 400 -8.67 -8.74 -0.29
N THR A 401 -7.54 -8.11 -0.62
CA THR A 401 -7.48 -6.71 -1.06
C THR A 401 -8.37 -6.45 -2.29
N LEU A 402 -8.34 -7.36 -3.25
CA LEU A 402 -9.16 -7.27 -4.46
C LEU A 402 -10.63 -7.56 -4.18
N ALA A 403 -10.95 -8.48 -3.28
CA ALA A 403 -12.32 -8.73 -2.85
C ALA A 403 -12.93 -7.50 -2.17
N ASP A 404 -12.17 -6.84 -1.29
CA ASP A 404 -12.60 -5.62 -0.61
C ASP A 404 -12.80 -4.48 -1.61
N LEU A 405 -11.87 -4.30 -2.55
CA LEU A 405 -11.98 -3.28 -3.59
C LEU A 405 -13.20 -3.51 -4.50
N ARG A 406 -13.52 -4.78 -4.82
CA ARG A 406 -14.76 -5.12 -5.53
C ARG A 406 -16.01 -4.79 -4.69
N ALA A 407 -16.06 -5.23 -3.44
CA ALA A 407 -17.23 -5.13 -2.57
C ALA A 407 -17.55 -3.70 -2.09
N THR A 408 -16.54 -2.83 -1.99
CA THR A 408 -16.70 -1.51 -1.38
C THR A 408 -17.51 -0.57 -2.28
N ASN A 409 -18.79 -0.33 -1.99
CA ASN A 409 -19.61 0.64 -2.74
C ASN A 409 -19.48 2.10 -2.23
N ASN A 410 -18.63 2.34 -1.24
CA ASN A 410 -18.51 3.65 -0.59
C ASN A 410 -17.66 4.63 -1.42
N SER A 411 -18.33 5.53 -2.13
CA SER A 411 -17.71 6.70 -2.77
C SER A 411 -16.97 7.61 -1.80
N LEU A 412 -17.34 7.58 -0.51
CA LEU A 412 -16.76 8.41 0.54
C LEU A 412 -15.35 7.97 0.98
N LEU A 413 -14.93 6.73 0.69
CA LEU A 413 -13.62 6.21 1.10
C LEU A 413 -12.49 6.60 0.15
N PHE A 414 -12.81 7.20 -1.00
CA PHE A 414 -11.88 7.35 -2.12
C PHE A 414 -11.77 8.80 -2.66
N ILE A 415 -12.20 9.80 -1.89
CA ILE A 415 -12.09 11.21 -2.30
C ILE A 415 -10.61 11.63 -2.30
N VAL A 416 -10.01 11.75 -3.49
CA VAL A 416 -8.78 12.51 -3.73
C VAL A 416 -9.18 13.96 -3.99
N ASP A 417 -8.68 14.88 -3.18
CA ASP A 417 -8.69 16.33 -3.44
C ASP A 417 -10.00 16.97 -3.91
N SER A 418 -11.15 16.58 -3.36
CA SER A 418 -12.40 17.37 -3.47
C SER A 418 -12.77 17.88 -4.88
N GLU A 419 -12.33 17.19 -5.95
CA GLU A 419 -12.77 17.54 -7.30
C GLU A 419 -14.16 16.94 -7.53
N PRO A 420 -15.12 17.74 -8.01
CA PRO A 420 -16.48 17.29 -8.23
C PRO A 420 -16.51 16.42 -9.49
N GLY A 421 -16.48 15.09 -9.36
CA GLY A 421 -16.82 14.26 -10.53
C GLY A 421 -16.50 12.78 -10.50
N ASP A 422 -15.45 12.35 -9.82
CA ASP A 422 -14.99 10.98 -10.02
C ASP A 422 -15.93 9.98 -9.34
N SER A 423 -16.59 9.15 -10.15
CA SER A 423 -17.40 8.06 -9.63
C SER A 423 -16.52 7.12 -8.79
N ALA A 424 -17.08 6.53 -7.73
CA ALA A 424 -16.37 5.54 -6.91
C ALA A 424 -15.74 4.42 -7.77
N GLN A 425 -16.39 4.07 -8.89
CA GLN A 425 -15.91 3.06 -9.82
C GLN A 425 -14.71 3.56 -10.63
N THR A 426 -14.73 4.81 -11.11
CA THR A 426 -13.58 5.43 -11.79
C THR A 426 -12.36 5.42 -10.86
N GLN A 427 -12.54 5.75 -9.59
CA GLN A 427 -11.45 5.74 -8.60
C GLN A 427 -10.90 4.33 -8.35
N LYS A 428 -11.77 3.32 -8.21
CA LYS A 428 -11.33 1.92 -8.10
C LYS A 428 -10.55 1.48 -9.33
N LEU A 429 -11.02 1.82 -10.54
CA LEU A 429 -10.30 1.53 -11.77
C LEU A 429 -8.94 2.22 -11.81
N GLY A 430 -8.85 3.45 -11.32
CA GLY A 430 -7.58 4.17 -11.16
C GLY A 430 -6.63 3.46 -10.19
N ILE A 431 -7.14 2.95 -9.05
CA ILE A 431 -6.35 2.19 -8.09
C ILE A 431 -5.84 0.90 -8.75
N VAL A 432 -6.70 0.17 -9.46
CA VAL A 432 -6.31 -1.06 -10.16
C VAL A 432 -5.27 -0.76 -11.25
N LEU A 433 -5.44 0.31 -12.03
CA LEU A 433 -4.44 0.76 -13.00
C LEU A 433 -3.10 1.04 -12.31
N GLN A 434 -3.12 1.68 -11.15
CA GLN A 434 -1.90 1.98 -10.42
C GLN A 434 -1.22 0.69 -9.90
N ILE A 435 -1.99 -0.29 -9.42
CA ILE A 435 -1.47 -1.62 -9.07
C ILE A 435 -0.81 -2.28 -10.28
N ILE A 436 -1.43 -2.22 -11.46
CA ILE A 436 -0.88 -2.76 -12.71
C ILE A 436 0.46 -2.09 -13.04
N LYS A 437 0.53 -0.76 -12.93
CA LYS A 437 1.78 0.01 -13.15
C LYS A 437 2.88 -0.45 -12.20
N ASP A 438 2.57 -0.64 -10.92
CA ASP A 438 3.55 -1.07 -9.92
C ASP A 438 4.03 -2.50 -10.19
N TYR A 439 3.14 -3.44 -10.45
CA TYR A 439 3.52 -4.82 -10.78
C TYR A 439 4.36 -4.90 -12.06
N HIS A 440 3.99 -4.14 -13.10
CA HIS A 440 4.77 -4.06 -14.32
C HIS A 440 6.17 -3.48 -14.05
N ARG A 441 6.28 -2.43 -13.23
CA ARG A 441 7.55 -1.78 -12.86
C ARG A 441 8.55 -2.73 -12.20
N PHE A 442 8.07 -3.69 -11.40
CA PHE A 442 8.91 -4.70 -10.74
C PHE A 442 8.97 -6.02 -11.52
N ALA A 443 8.76 -5.98 -12.84
CA ALA A 443 8.85 -7.12 -13.75
C ALA A 443 7.90 -8.29 -13.44
N GLN A 444 6.78 -8.03 -12.77
CA GLN A 444 5.72 -9.00 -12.47
C GLN A 444 4.58 -8.91 -13.50
N THR A 445 4.92 -8.88 -14.79
CA THR A 445 3.95 -8.63 -15.87
C THR A 445 2.85 -9.70 -15.97
N ALA A 446 3.18 -10.98 -15.71
CA ALA A 446 2.19 -12.06 -15.72
C ALA A 446 1.11 -11.86 -14.64
N ALA A 447 1.51 -11.50 -13.43
CA ALA A 447 0.58 -11.16 -12.35
C ALA A 447 -0.18 -9.86 -12.66
N ALA A 448 0.45 -8.91 -13.36
CA ALA A 448 -0.21 -7.66 -13.75
C ALA A 448 -1.45 -7.90 -14.65
N TYR A 449 -1.45 -8.94 -15.49
CA TYR A 449 -2.61 -9.30 -16.31
C TYR A 449 -3.83 -9.78 -15.51
N GLU A 450 -3.64 -10.34 -14.31
CA GLU A 450 -4.75 -10.78 -13.47
C GLU A 450 -5.64 -9.59 -13.06
N PHE A 451 -5.05 -8.41 -12.92
CA PHE A 451 -5.77 -7.19 -12.56
C PHE A 451 -6.58 -6.58 -13.71
N ILE A 452 -6.26 -6.90 -14.97
CA ILE A 452 -7.08 -6.45 -16.11
C ILE A 452 -8.50 -7.03 -15.97
N LYS A 453 -8.62 -8.31 -15.59
CA LYS A 453 -9.93 -8.95 -15.35
C LYS A 453 -10.69 -8.28 -14.21
N VAL A 454 -10.00 -7.90 -13.14
CA VAL A 454 -10.61 -7.17 -12.03
C VAL A 454 -11.14 -5.81 -12.50
N ALA A 455 -10.37 -5.08 -13.30
CA ALA A 455 -10.80 -3.82 -13.87
C ALA A 455 -12.00 -3.99 -14.83
N GLU A 456 -12.02 -5.05 -15.63
CA GLU A 456 -13.18 -5.39 -16.48
C GLU A 456 -14.46 -5.65 -15.66
N GLU A 457 -14.36 -6.39 -14.57
CA GLU A 457 -15.48 -6.67 -13.65
C GLU A 457 -16.02 -5.38 -13.01
N ILE A 458 -15.12 -4.48 -12.57
CA ILE A 458 -15.49 -3.19 -11.98
C ILE A 458 -16.18 -2.30 -13.02
N LEU A 459 -15.67 -2.24 -14.25
CA LEU A 459 -16.29 -1.49 -15.33
C LEU A 459 -17.68 -2.06 -15.69
N ALA A 460 -17.84 -3.38 -15.71
CA ALA A 460 -19.12 -4.02 -15.99
C ALA A 460 -20.19 -3.70 -14.92
N ALA A 461 -19.77 -3.50 -13.67
CA ALA A 461 -20.64 -3.07 -12.57
C ALA A 461 -20.86 -1.55 -12.49
N SER A 462 -20.23 -0.77 -13.38
CA SER A 462 -20.31 0.70 -13.35
C SER A 462 -21.61 1.24 -13.94
N PRO A 463 -22.08 2.43 -13.49
CA PRO A 463 -23.21 3.10 -14.11
C PRO A 463 -23.04 3.27 -15.63
N LYS A 464 -24.14 3.22 -16.38
CA LYS A 464 -24.14 3.38 -17.84
C LYS A 464 -24.05 4.85 -18.29
N ASP A 465 -23.60 5.74 -17.41
CA ASP A 465 -23.33 7.14 -17.76
C ASP A 465 -22.20 7.21 -18.81
N ALA A 466 -22.38 8.06 -19.81
CA ALA A 466 -21.46 8.13 -20.94
C ALA A 466 -20.03 8.53 -20.53
N LEU A 467 -19.90 9.45 -19.55
CA LEU A 467 -18.60 9.91 -19.06
C LEU A 467 -17.91 8.81 -18.24
N ILE A 468 -18.63 8.20 -17.29
CA ILE A 468 -18.06 7.13 -16.44
C ILE A 468 -17.60 5.94 -17.28
N GLN A 469 -18.38 5.56 -18.30
CA GLN A 469 -18.00 4.50 -19.23
C GLN A 469 -16.77 4.90 -20.07
N ALA A 470 -16.71 6.14 -20.57
CA ALA A 470 -15.56 6.63 -21.32
C ALA A 470 -14.28 6.67 -20.45
N GLU A 471 -14.36 7.16 -19.23
CA GLU A 471 -13.27 7.16 -18.24
C GLU A 471 -12.76 5.74 -17.96
N GLY A 472 -13.67 4.83 -17.63
CA GLY A 472 -13.30 3.45 -17.30
C GLY A 472 -12.68 2.70 -18.48
N MET A 473 -13.21 2.87 -19.69
CA MET A 473 -12.60 2.31 -20.90
C MET A 473 -11.23 2.94 -21.21
N THR A 474 -11.06 4.23 -20.94
CA THR A 474 -9.79 4.93 -21.12
C THR A 474 -8.73 4.45 -20.12
N LEU A 475 -9.12 4.21 -18.86
CA LEU A 475 -8.27 3.62 -17.83
C LEU A 475 -7.85 2.18 -18.17
N LEU A 476 -8.77 1.36 -18.68
CA LEU A 476 -8.44 0.02 -19.19
C LEU A 476 -7.48 0.08 -20.39
N ALA A 477 -7.71 0.99 -21.32
CA ALA A 477 -6.80 1.19 -22.44
C ALA A 477 -5.40 1.61 -21.96
N ALA A 478 -5.31 2.52 -20.98
CA ALA A 478 -4.05 2.91 -20.35
C ALA A 478 -3.37 1.71 -19.67
N ALA A 479 -4.11 0.83 -19.01
CA ALA A 479 -3.57 -0.40 -18.40
C ALA A 479 -2.97 -1.34 -19.46
N CYS A 480 -3.67 -1.56 -20.57
CA CYS A 480 -3.13 -2.35 -21.70
C CYS A 480 -1.85 -1.73 -22.26
N LEU A 481 -1.77 -0.39 -22.38
CA LEU A 481 -0.56 0.29 -22.85
C LEU A 481 0.63 0.14 -21.90
N VAL A 482 0.38 0.18 -20.60
CA VAL A 482 1.41 -0.10 -19.58
C VAL A 482 1.98 -1.50 -19.78
N LEU A 483 1.15 -2.48 -20.14
CA LEU A 483 1.55 -3.87 -20.40
C LEU A 483 2.13 -4.10 -21.80
N GLY A 484 2.10 -3.11 -22.70
CA GLY A 484 2.59 -3.23 -24.09
C GLY A 484 1.56 -3.74 -25.10
N GLU A 485 0.29 -3.89 -24.71
CA GLU A 485 -0.80 -4.44 -25.52
C GLU A 485 -1.56 -3.35 -26.28
N GLN A 486 -0.91 -2.73 -27.28
CA GLN A 486 -1.50 -1.63 -28.04
C GLN A 486 -2.80 -2.03 -28.77
N ALA A 487 -2.88 -3.27 -29.27
CA ALA A 487 -4.08 -3.78 -29.93
C ALA A 487 -5.29 -3.87 -28.98
N GLN A 488 -5.07 -4.29 -27.73
CA GLN A 488 -6.14 -4.32 -26.72
C GLN A 488 -6.53 -2.92 -26.27
N ALA A 489 -5.57 -2.00 -26.14
CA ALA A 489 -5.85 -0.60 -25.87
C ALA A 489 -6.76 0.03 -26.94
N LEU A 490 -6.47 -0.23 -28.23
CA LEU A 490 -7.33 0.16 -29.35
C LEU A 490 -8.72 -0.46 -29.24
N ALA A 491 -8.82 -1.75 -28.90
CA ALA A 491 -10.10 -2.43 -28.73
C ALA A 491 -10.96 -1.81 -27.63
N TRP A 492 -10.35 -1.35 -26.52
CA TRP A 492 -11.06 -0.66 -25.45
C TRP A 492 -11.55 0.73 -25.86
N LEU A 493 -10.70 1.55 -26.48
CA LEU A 493 -11.11 2.87 -26.94
C LEU A 493 -12.22 2.80 -28.00
N ASN A 494 -12.23 1.76 -28.85
CA ASN A 494 -13.29 1.57 -29.84
C ASN A 494 -14.68 1.31 -29.24
N LYS A 495 -14.76 0.84 -27.99
CA LYS A 495 -16.01 0.61 -27.27
C LYS A 495 -16.64 1.89 -26.69
N ILE A 496 -15.91 3.02 -26.70
CA ILE A 496 -16.41 4.30 -26.19
C ILE A 496 -17.63 4.72 -27.05
N PRO A 497 -18.79 4.96 -26.42
CA PRO A 497 -20.04 5.20 -27.15
C PRO A 497 -20.08 6.58 -27.84
N ASP A 498 -19.43 7.60 -27.27
CA ASP A 498 -19.37 8.93 -27.89
C ASP A 498 -18.34 8.95 -29.05
N PRO A 499 -18.78 9.17 -30.32
CA PRO A 499 -17.89 9.06 -31.47
C PRO A 499 -16.81 10.15 -31.49
N ASN A 500 -17.12 11.38 -31.06
CA ASN A 500 -16.14 12.47 -31.02
C ASN A 500 -15.04 12.19 -29.99
N THR A 501 -15.40 11.79 -28.77
CA THR A 501 -14.45 11.39 -27.74
C THR A 501 -13.59 10.22 -28.22
N ARG A 502 -14.21 9.19 -28.80
CA ARG A 502 -13.49 8.03 -29.36
C ARG A 502 -12.46 8.43 -30.40
N GLU A 503 -12.84 9.23 -31.40
CA GLU A 503 -11.92 9.68 -32.46
C GLU A 503 -10.74 10.47 -31.89
N GLN A 504 -10.98 11.39 -30.95
CA GLN A 504 -9.91 12.17 -30.34
C GLN A 504 -8.95 11.33 -29.50
N LEU A 505 -9.46 10.33 -28.76
CA LEU A 505 -8.64 9.43 -27.96
C LEU A 505 -7.85 8.44 -28.83
N LEU A 506 -8.45 7.89 -29.88
CA LEU A 506 -7.73 7.07 -30.87
C LEU A 506 -6.63 7.87 -31.56
N ALA A 507 -6.89 9.12 -31.93
CA ALA A 507 -5.89 10.00 -32.52
C ALA A 507 -4.73 10.29 -31.56
N LYS A 508 -4.98 10.45 -30.26
CA LYS A 508 -3.92 10.55 -29.24
C LYS A 508 -3.15 9.24 -29.13
N LEU A 509 -3.82 8.09 -29.12
CA LEU A 509 -3.20 6.78 -29.02
C LEU A 509 -2.25 6.49 -30.19
N HIS A 510 -2.62 6.87 -31.42
CA HIS A 510 -1.76 6.70 -32.59
C HIS A 510 -0.52 7.63 -32.61
N ARG A 511 -0.47 8.64 -31.74
CA ARG A 511 0.67 9.56 -31.58
C ARG A 511 1.62 9.15 -30.45
N LEU A 512 1.20 8.23 -29.58
CA LEU A 512 2.02 7.60 -28.54
C LEU A 512 2.84 6.47 -29.15
#